data_AF-A0A919L9Q9-F1
#
_entry.id   AF-A0A919L9Q9-F1
#
_cell.length_a   1.000
_cell.length_b   1.000
_cell.length_c   1.000
_cell.angle_alpha   90.00
_cell.angle_beta   90.00
_cell.angle_gamma   90.00
#
_symmetry.space_group_name_H-M   'P 1'
#
loop_
_entity.id
_entity.type
_entity.pdbx_description
1 polymer ?
#
loop_
_entity_poly.entity_id
_entity_poly.type
_entity_poly.pdbx_seq_one_letter_code
_entity_poly.pdbx_strand_id
1 'polypeptide(L)'
;METYQRGCIGLSEAVLSDRLLKLIAAGILKTVPYQEPGSRSRNGYRPTRKGWDLWPVLMALSQWGEAYALDSEGPVLDVRHTDCDASVRVVVECSEGHSTLTPGQVTARLGPGARLRS
;
A
#
# COMPACT_ATOMS: atom_id res chain seq x y z
N MET A 1 -13.01 -15.07 22.92
CA MET A 1 -12.21 -13.87 22.64
C MET A 1 -11.05 -14.27 21.74
N GLU A 2 -11.04 -14.11 20.43
CA GLU A 2 -12.02 -13.83 19.39
C GLU A 2 -11.29 -14.26 18.12
N THR A 3 -11.96 -15.07 17.31
CA THR A 3 -11.37 -15.86 16.23
C THR A 3 -10.77 -14.98 15.13
N TYR A 4 -9.47 -15.16 14.85
CA TYR A 4 -8.75 -14.62 13.69
C TYR A 4 -9.51 -15.01 12.41
N GLN A 5 -10.25 -14.06 11.82
CA GLN A 5 -11.04 -14.26 10.62
C GLN A 5 -10.13 -14.65 9.45
N ARG A 6 -10.21 -15.93 9.09
CA ARG A 6 -9.79 -16.44 7.79
C ARG A 6 -10.72 -15.84 6.72
N GLY A 7 -10.19 -14.93 5.91
CA GLY A 7 -10.71 -14.63 4.57
C GLY A 7 -11.52 -13.34 4.42
N CYS A 8 -10.83 -12.18 4.42
CA CYS A 8 -11.41 -10.92 3.90
C CYS A 8 -10.97 -10.62 2.46
N ILE A 9 -10.33 -11.57 1.78
CA ILE A 9 -9.97 -11.46 0.37
C ILE A 9 -10.70 -12.58 -0.35
N GLY A 10 -11.67 -12.24 -1.20
CA GLY A 10 -12.37 -13.17 -2.09
C GLY A 10 -11.47 -13.77 -3.19
N LEU A 11 -10.21 -14.03 -2.86
CA LEU A 11 -9.18 -14.57 -3.72
C LEU A 11 -9.00 -16.05 -3.40
N SER A 12 -8.79 -16.87 -4.43
CA SER A 12 -8.40 -18.26 -4.24
C SER A 12 -7.03 -18.34 -3.54
N GLU A 13 -6.82 -19.42 -2.79
CA GLU A 13 -5.55 -19.65 -2.09
C GLU A 13 -4.35 -19.66 -3.06
N ALA A 14 -4.54 -20.19 -4.27
CA ALA A 14 -3.53 -20.18 -5.33
C ALA A 14 -3.15 -18.75 -5.76
N VAL A 15 -4.13 -17.87 -5.97
CA VAL A 15 -3.88 -16.47 -6.37
C VAL A 15 -3.20 -15.69 -5.24
N LEU A 16 -3.62 -15.91 -4.00
CA LEU A 16 -2.97 -15.30 -2.84
C LEU A 16 -1.50 -15.75 -2.73
N SER A 17 -1.24 -17.05 -2.84
CA SER A 17 0.11 -17.61 -2.77
C SER A 17 1.02 -17.04 -3.87
N ASP A 18 0.55 -17.01 -5.12
CA ASP A 18 1.28 -16.42 -6.25
C ASP A 18 1.62 -14.93 -6.02
N ARG A 19 0.67 -14.14 -5.52
CA ARG A 19 0.89 -12.71 -5.21
C ARG A 19 1.92 -12.54 -4.08
N LEU A 20 1.86 -13.35 -3.02
CA LEU A 20 2.82 -13.29 -1.92
C LEU A 20 4.23 -13.62 -2.39
N LEU A 21 4.39 -14.66 -3.23
CA LEU A 21 5.67 -15.02 -3.82
C LEU A 21 6.25 -13.89 -4.68
N LYS A 22 5.42 -13.24 -5.50
CA LYS A 22 5.84 -12.07 -6.29
C LYS A 22 6.30 -10.91 -5.43
N LEU A 23 5.60 -10.61 -4.33
CA LEU A 23 5.99 -9.56 -3.40
C LEU A 23 7.29 -9.88 -2.64
N ILE A 24 7.54 -11.15 -2.33
CA ILE A 24 8.83 -11.59 -1.76
C ILE A 24 9.95 -11.46 -2.77
N ALA A 25 9.75 -11.95 -4.00
CA ALA A 25 10.73 -11.84 -5.08
C ALA A 25 11.08 -10.39 -5.40
N ALA A 26 10.11 -9.48 -5.29
CA ALA A 26 10.31 -8.04 -5.44
C ALA A 26 10.99 -7.38 -4.22
N GLY A 27 11.24 -8.11 -3.14
CA GLY A 27 11.82 -7.60 -1.89
C GLY A 27 10.89 -6.69 -1.09
N ILE A 28 9.59 -6.72 -1.37
CA ILE A 28 8.55 -5.92 -0.68
C ILE A 28 8.17 -6.61 0.64
N LEU A 29 8.09 -7.94 0.63
CA LEU A 29 7.83 -8.77 1.80
C LEU A 29 9.04 -9.66 2.10
N LYS A 30 9.15 -10.09 3.37
CA LYS A 30 10.04 -11.16 3.82
C LYS A 30 9.25 -12.21 4.57
N THR A 31 9.72 -13.46 4.49
CA THR A 31 9.23 -14.55 5.33
C THR A 31 9.83 -14.45 6.72
N VAL A 32 9.01 -14.67 7.73
CA VAL A 32 9.45 -14.78 9.12
C VAL A 32 8.88 -16.07 9.70
N PRO A 33 9.62 -16.82 10.52
CA PRO A 33 9.04 -17.93 11.25
C PRO A 33 7.95 -17.39 12.17
N TYR A 34 6.76 -17.99 12.08
CA TYR A 34 5.60 -17.68 12.90
C TYR A 34 5.10 -18.96 13.55
N GLN A 35 5.04 -18.97 14.87
CA GLN A 35 4.54 -20.11 15.64
C GLN A 35 3.46 -19.61 16.59
N GLU A 36 2.23 -20.10 16.41
CA GLU A 36 1.23 -19.92 17.46
C GLU A 36 1.55 -20.86 18.62
N PRO A 37 1.31 -20.45 19.88
CA PRO A 37 1.49 -21.32 21.03
C PRO A 37 0.75 -22.66 20.82
N GLY A 38 1.49 -23.77 20.77
CA GLY A 38 0.93 -25.12 20.57
C GLY A 38 0.74 -25.59 19.12
N SER A 39 1.17 -24.83 18.11
CA SER A 39 1.05 -25.23 16.69
C SER A 39 2.40 -25.41 15.98
N ARG A 40 2.37 -26.09 14.82
CA ARG A 40 3.53 -26.27 13.93
C ARG A 40 3.96 -24.92 13.35
N SER A 41 5.26 -24.64 13.32
CA SER A 41 5.84 -23.45 12.70
C SER A 41 5.30 -23.23 11.28
N ARG A 42 4.73 -22.05 11.04
CA ARG A 42 4.30 -21.54 9.73
C ARG A 42 5.17 -20.37 9.31
N ASN A 43 5.15 -20.04 8.03
CA ASN A 43 5.78 -18.82 7.55
C ASN A 43 4.78 -17.66 7.68
N GLY A 44 5.13 -16.67 8.49
CA GLY A 44 4.50 -15.35 8.47
C GLY A 44 5.14 -14.46 7.41
N TYR A 45 4.44 -13.40 7.03
CA TYR A 45 4.94 -12.40 6.06
C TYR A 45 5.00 -11.03 6.72
N ARG A 46 6.13 -10.34 6.57
CA ARG A 46 6.31 -8.97 7.08
C ARG A 46 6.81 -8.05 5.97
N PRO A 47 6.32 -6.80 5.89
CA PRO A 47 6.89 -5.81 4.99
C PRO A 47 8.35 -5.53 5.32
N THR A 48 9.16 -5.37 4.28
CA THR A 48 10.52 -4.83 4.38
C THR A 48 10.44 -3.30 4.44
N ARG A 49 11.59 -2.62 4.59
CA ARG A 49 11.64 -1.15 4.44
C ARG A 49 11.11 -0.71 3.09
N LYS A 50 11.51 -1.39 2.01
CA LYS A 50 10.98 -1.16 0.65
C LYS A 50 9.46 -1.32 0.58
N GLY A 51 8.90 -2.27 1.33
CA GLY A 51 7.45 -2.43 1.42
C GLY A 51 6.75 -1.33 2.20
N TRP A 52 7.36 -0.84 3.28
CA TRP A 52 6.84 0.32 4.02
C TRP A 52 6.87 1.59 3.17
N ASP A 53 7.92 1.79 2.37
CA ASP A 53 8.06 2.94 1.49
C ASP A 53 6.99 2.99 0.37
N LEU A 54 6.23 1.90 0.15
CA LEU A 54 5.08 1.88 -0.76
C LEU A 54 3.80 2.46 -0.16
N TRP A 55 3.76 2.72 1.15
CA TRP A 55 2.58 3.24 1.83
C TRP A 55 1.95 4.47 1.13
N PRO A 56 2.72 5.50 0.71
CA PRO A 56 2.13 6.65 0.01
C PRO A 56 1.46 6.29 -1.31
N VAL A 57 1.97 5.28 -2.03
CA VAL A 57 1.38 4.80 -3.30
C VAL A 57 0.04 4.12 -3.04
N LEU A 58 -0.03 3.28 -2.01
CA LEU A 58 -1.28 2.62 -1.61
C LEU A 58 -2.33 3.63 -1.15
N MET A 59 -1.92 4.66 -0.41
CA MET A 59 -2.81 5.76 -0.01
C MET A 59 -3.32 6.58 -1.20
N ALA A 60 -2.46 6.89 -2.17
CA ALA A 60 -2.88 7.59 -3.39
C ALA A 60 -3.90 6.77 -4.21
N LEU A 61 -3.69 5.45 -4.35
CA LEU A 61 -4.66 4.56 -5.00
C LEU A 61 -5.98 4.48 -4.23
N SER A 62 -5.93 4.42 -2.89
CA SER A 62 -7.13 4.43 -2.04
C SER A 62 -7.94 5.72 -2.24
N GLN A 63 -7.30 6.88 -2.22
CA GLN A 63 -7.96 8.18 -2.45
C GLN A 63 -8.55 8.31 -3.85
N TRP A 64 -7.87 7.76 -4.87
CA TRP A 64 -8.44 7.70 -6.22
C TRP A 64 -9.68 6.80 -6.26
N GLY A 65 -9.62 5.62 -5.64
CA GLY A 65 -10.77 4.73 -5.52
C GLY A 65 -11.93 5.38 -4.76
N GLU A 66 -11.62 6.16 -3.73
CA GLU A 66 -12.61 6.95 -2.98
C GLU A 66 -13.34 7.95 -3.88
N ALA A 67 -12.61 8.65 -4.73
CA ALA A 67 -13.17 9.69 -5.59
C ALA A 67 -14.00 9.14 -6.76
N TYR A 68 -13.72 7.92 -7.24
CA TYR A 68 -14.23 7.42 -8.52
C TYR A 68 -14.84 6.03 -8.50
N ALA A 69 -14.67 5.26 -7.43
CA ALA A 69 -15.05 3.84 -7.36
C ALA A 69 -15.79 3.48 -6.06
N LEU A 70 -16.27 4.47 -5.30
CA LEU A 70 -17.14 4.20 -4.16
C LEU A 70 -18.56 3.91 -4.60
N ASP A 71 -19.09 2.83 -4.05
CA ASP A 71 -20.51 2.54 -4.00
C ASP A 71 -21.15 3.29 -2.82
N SER A 72 -22.48 3.17 -2.64
CA SER A 72 -23.25 3.88 -1.60
C SER A 72 -22.83 3.61 -0.15
N GLU A 73 -21.99 2.60 0.09
CA GLU A 73 -21.55 2.14 1.41
C GLU A 73 -20.33 2.90 1.96
N GLY A 74 -19.71 3.80 1.17
CA GLY A 74 -18.55 4.58 1.60
C GLY A 74 -17.20 3.86 1.48
N PRO A 75 -16.10 4.48 1.95
CA PRO A 75 -14.75 3.96 1.74
C PRO A 75 -14.46 2.66 2.48
N VAL A 76 -13.78 1.73 1.78
CA VAL A 76 -13.29 0.47 2.35
C VAL A 76 -12.24 0.72 3.44
N LEU A 77 -11.53 1.85 3.40
CA LEU A 77 -10.47 2.19 4.33
C LEU A 77 -10.59 3.66 4.77
N ASP A 78 -10.98 3.88 6.03
CA ASP A 78 -10.87 5.18 6.70
C ASP A 78 -9.54 5.27 7.45
N VAL A 79 -8.61 6.09 6.94
CA VAL A 79 -7.27 6.27 7.53
C VAL A 79 -7.22 7.60 8.26
N ARG A 80 -7.01 7.53 9.57
CA ARG A 80 -6.99 8.69 10.47
C ARG A 80 -5.67 8.79 11.22
N HIS A 81 -5.25 10.01 11.51
CA HIS A 81 -4.08 10.27 12.32
C HIS A 81 -4.33 9.85 13.76
N THR A 82 -3.45 9.02 14.32
CA THR A 82 -3.68 8.41 15.65
C THR A 82 -3.83 9.44 16.77
N ASP A 83 -3.13 10.58 16.70
CA ASP A 83 -3.12 11.53 17.82
C ASP A 83 -4.27 12.55 17.79
N CYS A 84 -4.83 12.84 16.61
CA CYS A 84 -5.87 13.88 16.47
C CYS A 84 -7.12 13.44 15.71
N ASP A 85 -7.20 12.19 15.30
CA ASP A 85 -8.32 11.60 14.57
C ASP A 85 -8.65 12.28 13.24
N ALA A 86 -7.78 13.14 12.72
CA ALA A 86 -7.98 13.80 11.43
C ALA A 86 -7.71 12.83 10.26
N SER A 87 -8.50 12.92 9.20
CA SER A 87 -8.30 12.11 7.99
C SER A 87 -6.93 12.37 7.35
N VAL A 88 -6.25 11.29 6.97
CA VAL A 88 -4.93 11.33 6.32
C VAL A 88 -5.09 11.29 4.81
N ARG A 89 -4.38 12.18 4.11
CA ARG A 89 -4.34 12.20 2.65
C ARG A 89 -2.91 12.36 2.12
N VAL A 90 -2.70 11.94 0.87
CA VAL A 90 -1.43 12.12 0.17
C VAL A 90 -1.54 13.40 -0.64
N VAL A 91 -0.47 14.19 -0.63
CA VAL A 91 -0.35 15.43 -1.41
C VAL A 91 0.95 15.43 -2.18
N VAL A 92 0.98 16.18 -3.28
CA VAL A 92 2.22 16.54 -3.97
C VAL A 92 2.70 17.86 -3.37
N GLU A 93 3.93 17.86 -2.86
CA GLU A 93 4.58 19.01 -2.26
C GLU A 93 5.93 19.27 -2.96
N CYS A 94 6.29 20.53 -3.17
CA CYS A 94 7.64 20.89 -3.63
C CYS A 94 8.60 21.13 -2.46
N SER A 95 9.91 21.16 -2.71
CA SER A 95 10.94 21.37 -1.68
C SER A 95 10.81 22.69 -0.90
N GLU A 96 10.09 23.66 -1.45
CA GLU A 96 9.85 24.97 -0.85
C GLU A 96 8.58 25.02 0.01
N GLY A 97 7.91 23.87 0.25
CA GLY A 97 6.74 23.78 1.13
C GLY A 97 5.40 24.12 0.46
N HIS A 98 5.36 24.32 -0.87
CA HIS A 98 4.08 24.43 -1.56
C HIS A 98 3.44 23.05 -1.66
N SER A 99 2.36 22.85 -0.91
CA SER A 99 1.59 21.61 -0.85
C SER A 99 0.39 21.62 -1.81
N THR A 100 -0.21 20.45 -2.03
CA THR A 100 -1.41 20.25 -2.87
C THR A 100 -1.26 20.65 -4.33
N LEU A 101 -0.05 20.48 -4.88
CA LEU A 101 0.24 20.82 -6.27
C LEU A 101 -0.58 19.95 -7.24
N THR A 102 -1.13 20.60 -8.25
CA THR A 102 -1.84 19.96 -9.36
C THR A 102 -0.88 19.68 -10.53
N PRO A 103 -1.26 18.80 -11.48
CA PRO A 103 -0.44 18.53 -12.67
C PRO A 103 -0.07 19.78 -13.48
N GLY A 104 -0.92 20.81 -13.51
CA GLY A 104 -0.64 22.07 -14.20
C GLY A 104 0.35 23.00 -13.48
N GLN A 105 0.68 22.71 -12.21
CA GLN A 105 1.62 23.49 -11.40
C GLN A 105 3.01 22.86 -11.35
N VAL A 106 3.23 21.76 -12.08
CA VAL A 106 4.52 21.05 -12.12
C VAL A 106 4.99 20.85 -13.56
N THR A 107 6.30 20.90 -13.77
CA THR A 107 6.91 20.58 -15.07
C THR A 107 7.78 19.33 -14.93
N ALA A 108 7.52 18.31 -15.73
CA ALA A 108 8.39 17.13 -15.81
C ALA A 108 9.55 17.40 -16.77
N ARG A 109 10.78 17.13 -16.33
CA ARG A 109 11.97 17.10 -17.19
C ARG A 109 12.52 15.68 -17.21
N LEU A 110 12.87 15.20 -18.40
CA LEU A 110 13.53 13.91 -18.55
C LEU A 110 14.92 13.97 -17.91
N GLY A 111 15.17 13.07 -16.94
CA GLY A 111 16.49 12.95 -16.32
C GLY A 111 17.48 12.15 -17.18
N PRO A 112 18.75 12.06 -16.76
CA PRO A 112 19.81 11.36 -17.52
C PRO A 112 19.52 9.89 -17.85
N GLY A 113 18.62 9.24 -17.11
CA GLY A 113 18.20 7.85 -17.35
C GLY A 113 17.10 7.69 -18.42
N ALA A 114 16.54 8.77 -18.94
CA ALA A 114 15.51 8.72 -19.97
C ALA A 114 16.13 8.32 -21.32
N ARG A 115 16.17 7.02 -21.59
CA ARG A 115 16.42 6.52 -22.94
C ARG A 115 15.17 6.78 -23.78
N LEU A 116 15.21 7.87 -24.56
CA LEU A 116 14.27 8.04 -25.68
C LEU A 116 14.48 6.84 -26.61
N ARG A 117 13.46 5.98 -26.73
CA ARG A 117 13.47 4.92 -27.74
C ARG A 117 13.35 5.62 -29.09
N SER A 118 14.44 5.63 -29.85
CA SER A 118 14.47 5.94 -31.29
C SER A 118 13.99 4.75 -32.10
#